data_AF-A0A962PSH1-F1
#
_entry.id   AF-A0A962PSH1-F1
#
_cell.length_a   1.000
_cell.length_b   1.000
_cell.length_c   1.000
_cell.angle_alpha   90.00
_cell.angle_beta   90.00
_cell.angle_gamma   90.00
#
_symmetry.space_group_name_H-M   'P 1'
#
loop_
_entity.id
_entity.type
_entity.pdbx_description
1 polymer ?
#
loop_
_entity_poly.entity_id
_entity_poly.type
_entity_poly.pdbx_seq_one_letter_code
_entity_poly.pdbx_strand_id
1 'polypeptide(L)'
;STVNEIGRRQITGPSGRLVKIEVFAHGALCMAISGKCYLSLHSHNSSANRGACIQNCRKQYVVTDKENGAELEIDNEYIVSAKDLCTIGFLDRIVAAGVGILKIESSARPPAWPVAFAAAAWSSRQ
;
A
#
# COMPACT_ATOMS: atom_id res chain seq x y z
N SER A 1 12.95 17.29 9.96
CA SER A 1 12.03 16.75 8.95
C SER A 1 11.48 17.90 8.12
N THR A 2 10.99 17.65 6.89
CA THR A 2 10.34 18.67 6.05
C THR A 2 9.21 19.40 6.77
N VAL A 3 8.49 18.70 7.66
CA VAL A 3 7.45 19.27 8.52
C VAL A 3 8.00 20.37 9.43
N ASN A 4 9.14 20.15 10.09
CA ASN A 4 9.75 21.16 10.97
C ASN A 4 10.20 22.41 10.20
N GLU A 5 10.65 22.23 8.95
CA GLU A 5 11.08 23.34 8.10
C GLU A 5 9.93 24.28 7.71
N ILE A 6 8.70 23.77 7.61
CA ILE A 6 7.52 24.61 7.34
C ILE A 6 7.31 25.62 8.46
N GLY A 7 7.40 25.18 9.72
CA GLY A 7 7.29 26.05 10.88
C GLY A 7 8.48 27.02 10.97
N ARG A 8 9.71 26.53 10.79
CA ARG A 8 10.92 27.36 10.88
C ARG A 8 10.97 28.47 9.82
N ARG A 9 10.55 28.16 8.60
CA ARG A 9 10.60 29.09 7.45
C ARG A 9 9.27 29.83 7.21
N GLN A 10 8.28 29.63 8.08
CA GLN A 10 6.94 30.23 7.96
C GLN A 10 6.33 30.03 6.56
N ILE A 11 6.37 28.79 6.06
CA ILE A 11 5.87 28.47 4.72
C ILE A 11 4.34 28.42 4.76
N THR A 12 3.68 29.42 4.17
CA THR A 12 2.22 29.55 4.18
C THR A 12 1.61 29.39 2.78
N GLY A 13 0.38 28.88 2.72
CA GLY A 13 -0.41 28.86 1.49
C GLY A 13 -1.21 30.16 1.27
N PRO A 14 -2.04 30.23 0.22
CA PRO A 14 -2.84 31.42 -0.11
C PRO A 14 -3.78 31.90 1.01
N SER A 15 -4.16 31.01 1.93
CA SER A 15 -4.99 31.36 3.09
C SER A 15 -4.23 32.01 4.26
N GLY A 16 -2.92 32.25 4.14
CA GLY A 16 -2.07 32.76 5.21
C GLY A 16 -1.75 31.77 6.33
N ARG A 17 -2.30 30.55 6.28
CA ARG A 17 -1.98 29.45 7.22
C ARG A 17 -0.77 28.65 6.75
N LEU A 18 -0.04 28.06 7.69
CA LEU A 18 1.06 27.15 7.39
C LEU A 18 0.60 26.01 6.47
N VAL A 19 1.42 25.67 5.48
CA VAL A 19 1.15 24.54 4.60
C VAL A 19 1.18 23.24 5.38
N LYS A 20 0.29 22.31 5.06
CA LYS A 20 0.29 20.96 5.63
C LYS A 20 0.91 20.00 4.64
N ILE A 21 1.71 19.07 5.15
CA ILE A 21 2.18 17.94 4.34
C ILE A 21 1.09 16.89 4.29
N GLU A 22 0.79 16.44 3.08
CA GLU A 22 -0.07 15.31 2.78
C GLU A 22 0.80 14.13 2.32
N VAL A 23 0.52 12.93 2.83
CA VAL A 23 1.23 11.69 2.45
C VAL A 23 0.23 10.62 2.05
N PHE A 24 0.57 9.89 0.98
CA PHE A 24 -0.09 8.65 0.59
C PHE A 24 0.64 7.48 1.25
N ALA A 25 -0.09 6.76 2.11
CA ALA A 25 0.33 5.50 2.69
C ALA A 25 -0.39 4.37 1.96
N HIS A 26 0.31 3.29 1.65
CA HIS A 26 -0.29 2.14 1.01
C HIS A 26 -0.33 0.96 1.98
N GLY A 27 -1.47 0.28 2.04
CA GLY A 27 -1.60 -0.99 2.71
C GLY A 27 -1.29 -2.15 1.76
N ALA A 28 -2.06 -3.21 1.93
CA ALA A 28 -2.06 -4.36 1.04
C ALA A 28 -2.67 -3.98 -0.33
N LEU A 29 -1.82 -3.62 -1.29
CA LEU A 29 -2.23 -3.35 -2.68
C LEU A 29 -2.37 -4.66 -3.48
N CYS A 30 -3.28 -4.64 -4.46
CA CYS A 30 -3.40 -5.69 -5.46
C CYS A 30 -2.43 -5.41 -6.61
N MET A 31 -1.87 -6.48 -7.19
CA MET A 31 -1.32 -6.35 -8.53
C MET A 31 -2.47 -6.13 -9.51
N ALA A 32 -2.37 -5.04 -10.26
CA ALA A 32 -3.38 -4.62 -11.20
C ALA A 32 -2.69 -3.94 -12.38
N ILE A 33 -3.20 -4.20 -13.59
CA ILE A 33 -2.79 -3.49 -14.80
C ILE A 33 -3.97 -2.60 -15.17
N SER A 34 -3.74 -1.28 -15.26
CA SER A 34 -4.81 -0.29 -15.50
C SER A 34 -5.97 -0.42 -14.51
N GLY A 35 -5.65 -0.59 -13.22
CA GLY A 35 -6.64 -0.71 -12.14
C GLY A 35 -7.46 -2.01 -12.14
N LYS A 36 -7.14 -2.98 -13.00
CA LYS A 36 -7.85 -4.27 -13.09
C LYS A 36 -6.95 -5.43 -12.69
N CYS A 37 -7.42 -6.24 -11.75
CA CYS A 37 -6.77 -7.51 -11.39
C CYS A 37 -7.43 -8.69 -12.12
N TYR A 38 -6.62 -9.48 -12.83
CA TYR A 38 -7.07 -10.64 -13.62
C TYR A 38 -6.63 -11.99 -13.03
N LEU A 39 -5.70 -12.00 -12.08
CA LEU A 39 -5.14 -13.23 -11.49
C LEU A 39 -6.23 -14.16 -10.95
N SER A 40 -7.04 -13.65 -10.02
CA SER A 40 -8.15 -14.38 -9.40
C SER A 40 -9.23 -14.78 -10.41
N LEU A 41 -9.46 -13.94 -11.43
CA LEU A 41 -10.47 -14.21 -12.45
C LEU A 41 -10.04 -15.36 -13.35
N HIS A 42 -8.80 -15.36 -13.83
CA HIS A 42 -8.31 -16.37 -14.75
C HIS A 42 -8.14 -17.75 -14.08
N SER A 43 -7.67 -17.77 -12.84
CA SER A 43 -7.33 -19.02 -12.15
C SER A 43 -8.52 -19.69 -11.44
N HIS A 44 -9.51 -18.93 -10.98
CA HIS A 44 -10.64 -19.47 -10.20
C HIS A 44 -12.00 -18.87 -10.59
N ASN A 45 -12.09 -18.23 -11.76
CA ASN A 45 -13.30 -17.53 -12.22
C ASN A 45 -13.86 -16.53 -11.19
N SER A 46 -12.98 -15.94 -10.36
CA SER A 46 -13.37 -15.07 -9.26
C SER A 46 -12.86 -13.64 -9.45
N SER A 47 -13.77 -12.69 -9.68
CA SER A 47 -13.39 -11.31 -10.02
C SER A 47 -12.99 -10.49 -8.78
N ALA A 48 -11.71 -10.13 -8.71
CA ALA A 48 -11.20 -9.23 -7.67
C ALA A 48 -11.82 -7.83 -7.75
N ASN A 49 -12.13 -7.36 -8.96
CA ASN A 49 -12.76 -6.05 -9.21
C ASN A 49 -14.22 -6.01 -8.72
N ARG A 50 -14.82 -7.16 -8.38
CA ARG A 50 -16.15 -7.30 -7.77
C ARG A 50 -16.09 -7.76 -6.31
N GLY A 51 -14.92 -7.64 -5.66
CA GLY A 51 -14.74 -8.01 -4.25
C GLY A 51 -14.55 -9.51 -3.98
N ALA A 52 -14.57 -10.36 -5.01
CA ALA A 52 -14.44 -11.82 -4.83
C ALA A 52 -12.98 -12.32 -4.78
N CYS A 53 -11.99 -11.42 -4.73
CA CYS A 53 -10.56 -11.74 -4.83
C CYS A 53 -10.10 -12.85 -3.87
N ILE A 54 -9.52 -13.93 -4.40
CA ILE A 54 -9.00 -15.05 -3.57
C ILE A 54 -7.53 -14.91 -3.18
N GLN A 55 -6.90 -13.77 -3.50
CA GLN A 55 -5.53 -13.43 -3.07
C GLN A 55 -4.40 -14.34 -3.62
N ASN A 56 -4.52 -14.82 -4.86
CA ASN A 56 -3.46 -15.61 -5.51
C ASN A 56 -2.10 -14.89 -5.59
N CYS A 57 -2.10 -13.56 -5.67
CA CYS A 57 -0.89 -12.74 -5.61
C CYS A 57 -0.07 -12.88 -4.30
N ARG A 58 -0.58 -13.55 -3.28
CA ARG A 58 0.10 -13.77 -1.98
C ARG A 58 0.60 -15.19 -1.81
N LYS A 59 0.56 -16.01 -2.85
CA LYS A 59 1.10 -17.38 -2.81
C LYS A 59 2.57 -17.37 -3.24
N GLN A 60 3.29 -18.41 -2.83
CA GLN A 60 4.63 -18.69 -3.33
C GLN A 60 4.52 -19.33 -4.71
N TYR A 61 5.41 -18.96 -5.61
CA TYR A 61 5.47 -19.48 -6.97
C TYR A 61 6.89 -19.86 -7.33
N VAL A 62 7.05 -20.97 -8.05
CA VAL A 62 8.27 -21.28 -8.80
C VAL A 62 8.05 -20.77 -10.22
N VAL A 63 9.01 -20.01 -10.75
CA VAL A 63 8.95 -19.50 -12.12
C VAL A 63 9.93 -20.28 -12.96
N THR A 64 9.39 -21.00 -13.95
CA THR A 64 10.16 -21.79 -14.89
C THR A 64 10.07 -21.17 -16.27
N ASP A 65 11.21 -20.94 -16.90
CA ASP A 65 11.31 -20.54 -18.30
C ASP A 65 10.76 -21.67 -19.19
N LYS A 66 9.89 -21.32 -20.15
CA LYS A 66 9.22 -22.30 -21.01
C LYS A 66 10.09 -22.84 -22.13
N GLU A 67 11.13 -22.11 -22.55
CA GLU A 67 11.99 -22.48 -23.67
C GLU A 67 13.11 -23.43 -23.23
N ASN A 68 13.74 -23.14 -22.08
CA ASN A 68 14.90 -23.90 -21.60
C ASN A 68 14.64 -24.68 -20.30
N GLY A 69 13.49 -24.49 -19.65
CA GLY A 69 13.14 -25.19 -18.41
C GLY A 69 13.90 -24.73 -17.17
N ALA A 70 14.71 -23.67 -17.27
CA ALA A 70 15.43 -23.13 -16.12
C ALA A 70 14.45 -22.51 -15.12
N GLU A 71 14.62 -22.84 -13.85
CA GLU A 71 13.95 -22.14 -12.77
C GLU A 71 14.69 -20.83 -12.48
N LEU A 72 13.94 -19.74 -12.36
CA LEU A 72 14.49 -18.48 -11.91
C LEU A 72 14.74 -18.56 -10.40
N GLU A 73 15.96 -18.24 -9.98
CA GLU A 73 16.30 -18.06 -8.57
C GLU A 73 15.74 -16.71 -8.10
N ILE A 74 14.81 -16.74 -7.15
CA ILE A 74 14.11 -15.55 -6.69
C ILE A 74 14.21 -15.51 -5.17
N ASP A 75 14.91 -14.49 -4.66
CA ASP A 75 15.17 -14.29 -3.22
C ASP A 75 13.89 -14.36 -2.37
N ASN A 76 12.80 -13.81 -2.90
CA ASN A 76 11.48 -13.88 -2.30
C ASN A 76 10.52 -14.61 -3.25
N GLU A 77 10.12 -15.83 -2.89
CA GLU A 77 9.17 -16.69 -3.64
C GLU A 77 7.79 -16.05 -3.91
N TYR A 78 7.56 -14.81 -3.46
CA TYR A 78 6.36 -13.99 -3.67
C TYR A 78 6.48 -13.07 -4.90
N ILE A 79 6.70 -13.63 -6.08
CA ILE A 79 6.92 -12.87 -7.34
C ILE A 79 5.80 -11.88 -7.66
N VAL A 80 4.56 -12.28 -7.39
CA VAL A 80 3.35 -11.56 -7.80
C VAL A 80 2.76 -10.72 -6.68
N SER A 81 3.50 -10.49 -5.59
CA SER A 81 3.02 -9.73 -4.44
C SER A 81 3.64 -8.33 -4.38
N ALA A 82 2.81 -7.28 -4.39
CA ALA A 82 3.26 -5.91 -4.19
C ALA A 82 3.47 -5.60 -2.68
N LYS A 83 4.24 -6.44 -1.98
CA LYS A 83 4.46 -6.32 -0.53
C LYS A 83 5.28 -5.08 -0.18
N ASP A 84 6.24 -4.72 -1.02
CA ASP A 84 7.21 -3.65 -0.75
C ASP A 84 6.57 -2.26 -0.70
N LEU A 85 5.39 -2.08 -1.28
CA LEU A 85 4.65 -0.83 -1.21
C LEU A 85 3.89 -0.66 0.12
N CYS A 86 3.81 -1.70 0.95
CA CYS A 86 3.02 -1.68 2.17
C CYS A 86 3.70 -0.85 3.27
N THR A 87 3.25 0.39 3.47
CA THR A 87 3.76 1.33 4.46
C THR A 87 3.24 1.07 5.87
N ILE A 88 2.40 0.04 6.07
CA ILE A 88 1.79 -0.27 7.38
C ILE A 88 2.85 -0.54 8.46
N GLY A 89 3.97 -1.17 8.08
CA GLY A 89 5.02 -1.59 9.01
C GLY A 89 5.82 -0.44 9.62
N PHE A 90 5.70 0.77 9.09
CA PHE A 90 6.36 1.97 9.58
C PHE A 90 5.42 3.17 9.62
N LEU A 91 4.11 2.92 9.75
CA LEU A 91 3.09 3.97 9.78
C LEU A 91 3.26 4.89 11.00
N ASP A 92 3.72 4.33 12.11
CA ASP A 92 4.09 5.05 13.33
C ASP A 92 5.16 6.12 13.05
N ARG A 93 6.16 5.82 12.22
CA ARG A 93 7.20 6.78 11.82
C ARG A 93 6.64 7.89 10.93
N ILE A 94 5.69 7.58 10.05
CA ILE A 94 5.00 8.57 9.22
C ILE A 94 4.20 9.52 10.11
N VAL A 95 3.46 8.99 11.09
CA VAL A 95 2.70 9.81 12.05
C VAL A 95 3.64 10.66 12.91
N ALA A 96 4.72 10.07 13.43
CA ALA A 96 5.71 10.78 14.25
C ALA A 96 6.44 11.89 13.49
N ALA A 97 6.48 11.86 12.15
CA ALA A 97 7.06 12.92 11.34
C ALA A 97 6.24 14.22 11.35
N GLY A 98 5.00 14.21 11.87
CA GLY A 98 4.13 15.38 11.98
C GLY A 98 3.31 15.67 10.72
N VAL A 99 2.98 14.64 9.94
CA VAL A 99 2.19 14.78 8.71
C VAL A 99 0.77 15.25 9.05
N GLY A 100 0.26 16.25 8.33
CA GLY A 100 -1.03 16.86 8.61
C GLY A 100 -2.22 16.13 8.00
N ILE A 101 -2.01 15.42 6.88
CA ILE A 101 -3.03 14.63 6.18
C ILE A 101 -2.43 13.30 5.75
N LEU A 102 -3.07 12.21 6.13
CA LEU A 102 -2.66 10.85 5.77
C LEU A 102 -3.78 10.22 4.93
N LYS A 103 -3.50 9.93 3.66
CA LYS A 103 -4.40 9.19 2.78
C LYS A 103 -3.93 7.73 2.71
N ILE A 104 -4.81 6.79 3.04
CA ILE A 104 -4.48 5.36 3.05
C ILE A 104 -5.14 4.68 1.86
N GLU A 105 -4.34 4.08 1.00
CA GLU A 105 -4.79 3.27 -0.13
C GLU A 105 -4.68 1.79 0.20
N SER A 106 -5.75 1.02 0.01
CA SER A 106 -5.73 -0.41 0.23
C SER A 106 -6.78 -1.13 -0.61
N SER A 107 -6.57 -2.43 -0.85
CA SER A 107 -7.57 -3.28 -1.49
C SER A 107 -8.76 -3.56 -0.57
N ALA A 108 -9.96 -3.69 -1.16
CA ALA A 108 -11.24 -3.94 -0.50
C ALA A 108 -11.30 -5.23 0.34
N ARG A 109 -10.31 -6.13 0.21
CA ARG A 109 -10.16 -7.29 1.07
C ARG A 109 -8.95 -7.07 1.99
N PRO A 110 -9.16 -6.62 3.24
CA PRO A 110 -8.05 -6.42 4.16
C PRO A 110 -7.40 -7.78 4.45
N PRO A 111 -6.08 -7.84 4.73
CA PRO A 111 -5.54 -8.90 5.57
C PRO A 111 -6.12 -8.66 6.97
N ALA A 112 -7.37 -9.07 7.16
CA ALA A 112 -8.20 -8.82 8.33
C ALA A 112 -8.27 -7.33 8.77
N TRP A 113 -7.24 -6.69 9.33
CA TRP A 113 -7.40 -5.59 10.28
C TRP A 113 -6.53 -4.29 10.17
N PRO A 114 -5.99 -3.77 9.04
CA PRO A 114 -5.08 -2.60 9.10
C PRO A 114 -5.75 -1.21 9.01
N VAL A 115 -6.74 -1.01 8.13
CA VAL A 115 -7.19 0.35 7.76
C VAL A 115 -7.99 1.03 8.88
N ALA A 116 -8.90 0.29 9.51
CA ALA A 116 -9.70 0.80 10.62
C ALA A 116 -8.83 1.14 11.84
N PHE A 117 -7.81 0.32 12.13
CA PHE A 117 -6.90 0.55 13.26
C PHE A 117 -5.95 1.72 13.00
N ALA A 118 -5.44 1.85 11.77
CA ALA A 118 -4.64 3.00 11.36
C ALA A 118 -5.40 4.33 11.46
N ALA A 119 -6.66 4.35 10.99
CA ALA A 119 -7.53 5.51 11.11
C ALA A 119 -7.85 5.84 12.59
N ALA A 120 -8.21 4.82 13.39
CA ALA A 120 -8.52 4.99 14.81
C ALA A 120 -7.30 5.45 15.64
N ALA A 121 -6.12 4.89 15.37
CA ALA A 121 -4.87 5.27 16.03
C ALA A 121 -4.37 6.67 15.65
N TRP A 122 -4.79 7.19 14.49
CA TRP A 122 -4.52 8.57 14.07
C TRP A 122 -5.53 9.56 14.69
N SER A 123 -6.82 9.19 14.76
CA SER A 123 -7.83 10.03 15.40
C SER A 123 -7.62 10.18 16.90
N SER A 124 -7.02 9.18 17.56
CA SER A 124 -6.75 9.22 19.00
C SER A 124 -5.49 10.02 19.38
N ARG A 125 -4.73 10.54 18.41
CA ARG A 125 -3.49 11.31 18.62
C ARG A 125 -3.59 12.78 18.18
N GLN A 126 -4.74 13.21 17.68
CA GLN A 126 -5.10 14.61 17.46
C GLN A 126 -5.87 15.14 18.67
#